data_AF-A0A0Q8VXZ8-F1
#
_entry.id   AF-A0A0Q8VXZ8-F1
#
_cell.length_a   1.000
_cell.length_b   1.000
_cell.length_c   1.000
_cell.angle_alpha   90.00
_cell.angle_beta   90.00
_cell.angle_gamma   90.00
#
_symmetry.space_group_name_H-M   'P 1'
#
loop_
_entity.id
_entity.type
_entity.pdbx_description
1 polymer ?
#
loop_
_entity_poly.entity_id
_entity_poly.type
_entity_poly.pdbx_seq_one_letter_code
_entity_poly.pdbx_strand_id
1 'polypeptide(L)'
;MSDPSRLTADAKAAVAAAVAELPETLSAGEAIAAVPQLAVLNAHPEAAAAYPNARLGIEMAEYGRLRPGTADEAPTKVSRAYTWVSVIAFVLALAAPALIMTGRNGRAFDPLVGALPSGILMAVALALFIWLEPRRTSNPLYRGGNFGAPMFVFVAAIWAVGVFIVLGAIQDVVAYPEAIVGLVLQFVSTVGSVILAVAAFRHDRERPMWAAGRKPRIGVPADVAATPEFQAAVDQGLLQWRRQVYQASTRDERAALLAAELEAIALLHDRGSLTAEEFDSALERVRSRADWR
;
A
#
# COMPACT_ATOMS: atom_id res chain seq x y z
N MET A 1 11.43 -29.63 13.39
CA MET A 1 10.45 -28.55 13.19
C MET A 1 10.62 -27.58 14.34
N SER A 2 11.25 -26.44 14.07
CA SER A 2 11.36 -25.33 15.01
C SER A 2 9.96 -24.75 15.25
N ASP A 3 9.61 -24.52 16.51
CA ASP A 3 8.37 -23.85 16.90
C ASP A 3 8.41 -22.41 16.34
N PRO A 4 7.58 -22.06 15.34
CA PRO A 4 7.60 -20.73 14.72
C PRO A 4 7.17 -19.61 15.67
N SER A 5 6.70 -19.96 16.88
CA SER A 5 6.36 -18.99 17.93
C SER A 5 7.56 -18.53 18.77
N ARG A 6 8.74 -19.14 18.59
CA ARG A 6 9.96 -18.77 19.33
C ARG A 6 10.81 -17.81 18.53
N LEU A 7 11.22 -16.72 19.19
CA LEU A 7 12.26 -15.84 18.67
C LEU A 7 13.51 -16.64 18.33
N THR A 8 14.13 -16.34 17.19
CA THR A 8 15.45 -16.88 16.88
C THR A 8 16.46 -16.36 17.89
N ALA A 9 17.56 -17.09 18.11
CA ALA A 9 18.63 -16.66 19.02
C ALA A 9 19.19 -15.28 18.60
N ASP A 10 19.32 -15.05 17.29
CA ASP A 10 19.82 -13.79 16.73
C ASP A 10 18.83 -12.63 17.00
N ALA A 11 17.53 -12.84 16.77
CA ALA A 11 16.52 -11.83 17.08
C ALA A 11 16.46 -11.54 18.58
N LYS A 12 16.67 -12.56 19.43
CA LYS A 12 16.72 -12.40 20.88
C LYS A 12 17.91 -11.55 21.32
N ALA A 13 19.09 -11.83 20.76
CA ALA A 13 20.29 -11.04 21.01
C ALA A 13 20.13 -9.59 20.51
N ALA A 14 19.51 -9.39 19.34
CA ALA A 14 19.25 -8.07 18.79
C ALA A 14 18.27 -7.25 19.66
N VAL A 15 17.17 -7.86 20.13
CA VAL A 15 16.24 -7.22 21.08
C VAL A 15 16.97 -6.87 22.38
N ALA A 16 17.80 -7.76 22.92
CA ALA A 16 18.54 -7.50 24.13
C ALA A 16 19.54 -6.33 23.99
N ALA A 17 20.27 -6.29 22.89
CA ALA A 17 21.16 -5.18 22.58
C ALA A 17 20.39 -3.85 22.46
N ALA A 18 19.27 -3.85 21.74
CA ALA A 18 18.48 -2.64 21.53
C ALA A 18 17.80 -2.13 22.81
N VAL A 19 17.39 -3.03 23.73
CA VAL A 19 16.91 -2.64 25.06
C VAL A 19 18.05 -2.08 25.90
N ALA A 20 19.26 -2.64 25.83
CA ALA A 20 20.42 -2.10 26.54
C ALA A 20 20.83 -0.69 26.06
N GLU A 21 20.57 -0.35 24.81
CA GLU A 21 20.82 0.98 24.23
C GLU A 21 19.77 2.03 24.63
N LEU A 22 18.60 1.63 25.18
CA LEU A 22 17.60 2.60 25.64
C LEU A 22 18.12 3.39 26.85
N PRO A 23 18.01 4.74 26.86
CA PRO A 23 18.47 5.56 27.97
C PRO A 23 17.87 5.12 29.31
N GLU A 24 18.70 5.03 30.34
CA GLU A 24 18.27 4.69 31.71
C GLU A 24 17.37 5.76 32.33
N THR A 25 17.38 6.98 31.77
CA THR A 25 16.58 8.12 32.24
C THR A 25 15.15 8.12 31.72
N LEU A 26 14.77 7.17 30.85
CA LEU A 26 13.40 7.08 30.35
C LEU A 26 12.43 6.73 31.49
N SER A 27 11.28 7.37 31.50
CA SER A 27 10.16 6.91 32.34
C SER A 27 9.68 5.52 31.88
N ALA A 28 9.03 4.78 32.78
CA ALA A 28 8.45 3.47 32.45
C ALA A 28 7.49 3.55 31.24
N GLY A 29 6.69 4.60 31.16
CA GLY A 29 5.78 4.83 30.03
C GLY A 29 6.49 5.03 28.69
N GLU A 30 7.60 5.78 28.67
CA GLU A 30 8.41 5.98 27.46
C GLU A 30 9.13 4.69 27.05
N ALA A 31 9.67 3.94 28.01
CA ALA A 31 10.31 2.65 27.75
C ALA A 31 9.31 1.65 27.14
N ILE A 32 8.10 1.55 27.71
CA ILE A 32 7.02 0.69 27.17
C ILE A 32 6.60 1.16 25.77
N ALA A 33 6.48 2.47 25.54
CA ALA A 33 6.08 3.01 24.23
C ALA A 33 7.10 2.72 23.11
N ALA A 34 8.37 2.50 23.45
CA ALA A 34 9.41 2.15 22.48
C ALA A 34 9.36 0.67 22.04
N VAL A 35 8.79 -0.22 22.85
CA VAL A 35 8.82 -1.68 22.65
C VAL A 35 8.26 -2.13 21.30
N PRO A 36 7.10 -1.67 20.82
CA PRO A 36 6.57 -2.10 19.52
C PRO A 36 7.52 -1.77 18.35
N GLN A 37 8.22 -0.64 18.44
CA GLN A 37 9.20 -0.24 17.44
C GLN A 37 10.44 -1.13 17.50
N LEU A 38 10.96 -1.39 18.71
CA LEU A 38 12.10 -2.29 18.92
C LEU A 38 11.80 -3.70 18.40
N ALA A 39 10.59 -4.22 18.66
CA ALA A 39 10.17 -5.52 18.17
C ALA A 39 10.18 -5.59 16.64
N VAL A 40 9.63 -4.58 15.95
CA VAL A 40 9.65 -4.54 14.47
C VAL A 40 11.06 -4.50 13.91
N LEU A 41 11.93 -3.64 14.48
CA LEU A 41 13.29 -3.47 13.96
C LEU A 41 14.20 -4.67 14.21
N ASN A 42 13.92 -5.49 15.23
CA ASN A 42 14.81 -6.59 15.62
C ASN A 42 14.25 -7.99 15.29
N ALA A 43 12.94 -8.13 15.09
CA ALA A 43 12.31 -9.41 14.75
C ALA A 43 11.75 -9.48 13.32
N HIS A 44 11.74 -8.37 12.56
CA HIS A 44 11.26 -8.34 11.18
C HIS A 44 12.32 -7.75 10.23
N PRO A 45 13.23 -8.57 9.68
CA PRO A 45 14.38 -8.11 8.90
C PRO A 45 14.04 -7.20 7.72
N GLU A 46 12.97 -7.53 6.98
CA GLU A 46 12.52 -6.71 5.84
C GLU A 46 12.01 -5.33 6.28
N ALA A 47 11.26 -5.26 7.39
CA ALA A 47 10.78 -3.99 7.94
C ALA A 47 11.93 -3.17 8.51
N ALA A 48 12.91 -3.81 9.15
CA ALA A 48 14.13 -3.17 9.63
C ALA A 48 14.93 -2.54 8.48
N ALA A 49 15.10 -3.26 7.37
CA ALA A 49 15.75 -2.74 6.17
C ALA A 49 14.96 -1.59 5.52
N ALA A 50 13.63 -1.61 5.60
CA ALA A 50 12.77 -0.55 5.07
C ALA A 50 12.69 0.69 5.98
N TYR A 51 12.99 0.57 7.27
CA TYR A 51 12.79 1.62 8.27
C TYR A 51 13.50 2.95 7.96
N PRO A 52 14.80 2.99 7.57
CA PRO A 52 15.47 4.24 7.26
C PRO A 52 14.76 5.02 6.14
N ASN A 53 14.30 4.31 5.11
CA ASN A 53 13.57 4.91 3.99
C ASN A 53 12.16 5.36 4.39
N ALA A 54 11.48 4.58 5.24
CA ALA A 54 10.17 4.93 5.76
C ALA A 54 10.24 6.20 6.62
N ARG A 55 11.15 6.24 7.61
CA ARG A 55 11.39 7.40 8.46
C ARG A 55 11.73 8.63 7.62
N LEU A 56 12.70 8.49 6.72
CA LEU A 56 13.11 9.58 5.84
C LEU A 56 11.90 10.10 5.04
N GLY A 57 11.15 9.21 4.38
CA GLY A 57 10.00 9.67 3.61
C GLY A 57 8.89 10.28 4.47
N ILE A 58 8.72 9.90 5.75
CA ILE A 58 7.77 10.54 6.67
C ILE A 58 8.24 11.95 7.00
N GLU A 59 9.50 12.10 7.43
CA GLU A 59 10.12 13.40 7.72
C GLU A 59 9.99 14.35 6.53
N MET A 60 10.29 13.83 5.34
CA MET A 60 10.21 14.57 4.08
C MET A 60 8.76 14.96 3.70
N ALA A 61 7.79 14.09 3.94
CA ALA A 61 6.37 14.35 3.68
C ALA A 61 5.76 15.36 4.66
N GLU A 62 6.25 15.37 5.90
CA GLU A 62 5.85 16.33 6.92
C GLU A 62 6.50 17.70 6.67
N TYR A 63 7.76 17.72 6.25
CA TYR A 63 8.42 18.95 5.84
C TYR A 63 7.70 19.60 4.66
N GLY A 64 7.30 18.80 3.66
CA GLY A 64 6.47 19.27 2.54
C GLY A 64 5.11 19.83 2.98
N ARG A 65 4.54 19.37 4.10
CA ARG A 65 3.30 19.94 4.67
C ARG A 65 3.54 21.33 5.24
N LEU A 66 4.63 21.51 5.98
CA LEU A 66 4.98 22.77 6.64
C LEU A 66 5.45 23.82 5.64
N ARG A 67 6.16 23.40 4.58
CA ARG A 67 6.70 24.28 3.55
C ARG A 67 6.39 23.76 2.14
N PRO A 68 5.14 23.89 1.67
CA PRO A 68 4.80 23.58 0.28
C PRO A 68 5.56 24.55 -0.63
N GLY A 69 6.51 24.05 -1.41
CA GLY A 69 7.26 24.89 -2.35
C GLY A 69 6.79 24.77 -3.79
N THR A 70 5.91 23.82 -4.12
CA THR A 70 5.20 23.78 -5.41
C THR A 70 3.73 23.41 -5.22
N ALA A 71 2.85 23.87 -6.13
CA ALA A 71 1.40 23.61 -6.06
C ALA A 71 1.03 22.12 -6.19
N ASP A 72 1.93 21.29 -6.74
CA ASP A 72 1.77 19.83 -6.88
C ASP A 72 2.03 19.04 -5.59
N GLU A 73 2.53 19.68 -4.53
CA GLU A 73 2.91 19.03 -3.26
C GLU A 73 1.76 18.97 -2.24
N ALA A 74 0.77 19.84 -2.36
CA ALA A 74 -0.45 19.74 -1.57
C ALA A 74 -1.37 18.69 -2.22
N PRO A 75 -1.98 17.76 -1.45
CA PRO A 75 -2.96 16.86 -2.01
C PRO A 75 -4.12 17.67 -2.57
N THR A 76 -4.20 17.71 -3.90
CA THR A 76 -5.22 18.46 -4.62
C THR A 76 -6.56 17.83 -4.30
N LYS A 77 -7.45 18.55 -3.60
CA LYS A 77 -8.80 18.05 -3.34
C LYS A 77 -9.46 17.77 -4.69
N VAL A 78 -9.76 16.51 -4.97
CA VAL A 78 -10.51 16.15 -6.17
C VAL A 78 -11.99 16.51 -5.96
N SER A 79 -12.64 16.99 -7.03
CA SER A 79 -14.07 17.29 -6.99
C SER A 79 -14.90 16.01 -6.96
N ARG A 80 -16.16 16.08 -6.52
CA ARG A 80 -17.10 14.95 -6.59
C ARG A 80 -17.26 14.41 -8.02
N ALA A 81 -17.17 15.29 -9.02
CA ALA A 81 -17.22 14.90 -10.43
C ALA A 81 -16.06 13.96 -10.79
N TYR A 82 -14.85 14.24 -10.31
CA TYR A 82 -13.68 13.38 -10.52
C TYR A 82 -13.87 11.98 -9.94
N THR A 83 -14.47 11.87 -8.75
CA THR A 83 -14.81 10.59 -8.13
C THR A 83 -15.80 9.81 -8.98
N TRP A 84 -16.88 10.46 -9.45
CA TRP A 84 -17.85 9.80 -10.34
C TRP A 84 -17.25 9.38 -11.68
N VAL A 85 -16.36 10.18 -12.27
CA VAL A 85 -15.64 9.79 -13.50
C VAL A 85 -14.76 8.55 -13.25
N SER A 86 -14.18 8.41 -12.06
CA SER A 86 -13.43 7.20 -11.67
C SER A 86 -14.33 5.96 -11.58
N VAL A 87 -15.52 6.11 -11.00
CA VAL A 87 -16.52 5.02 -10.93
C VAL A 87 -17.00 4.65 -12.33
N ILE A 88 -17.29 5.63 -13.19
CA ILE A 88 -17.70 5.41 -14.58
C ILE A 88 -16.60 4.66 -15.33
N ALA A 89 -15.34 5.11 -15.25
CA ALA A 89 -14.22 4.44 -15.90
C ALA A 89 -14.11 2.97 -15.47
N PHE A 90 -14.29 2.69 -14.18
CA PHE A 90 -14.29 1.32 -13.66
C PHE A 90 -15.47 0.49 -14.17
N VAL A 91 -16.69 1.04 -14.17
CA VAL A 91 -17.87 0.34 -14.72
C VAL A 91 -17.69 0.04 -16.21
N LEU A 92 -17.17 0.98 -17.00
CA LEU A 92 -16.87 0.75 -18.41
C LEU A 92 -15.82 -0.35 -18.59
N ALA A 93 -14.78 -0.36 -17.76
CA ALA A 93 -13.73 -1.38 -17.79
C ALA A 93 -14.28 -2.79 -17.52
N LEU A 94 -15.25 -2.93 -16.61
CA LEU A 94 -15.89 -4.22 -16.31
C LEU A 94 -16.95 -4.62 -17.35
N ALA A 95 -17.68 -3.65 -17.91
CA ALA A 95 -18.70 -3.91 -18.92
C ALA A 95 -18.11 -4.35 -20.26
N ALA A 96 -16.90 -3.89 -20.59
CA ALA A 96 -16.26 -4.18 -21.88
C ALA A 96 -16.09 -5.69 -22.18
N PRO A 97 -15.49 -6.51 -21.31
CA PRO A 97 -15.39 -7.95 -21.53
C PRO A 97 -16.76 -8.64 -21.54
N ALA A 98 -17.74 -8.11 -20.80
CA ALA A 98 -19.09 -8.65 -20.79
C ALA A 98 -19.74 -8.60 -22.18
N LEU A 99 -19.46 -7.58 -23.00
CA LEU A 99 -19.97 -7.46 -24.38
C LEU A 99 -19.48 -8.57 -25.32
N ILE A 100 -18.35 -9.21 -25.01
CA ILE A 100 -17.86 -10.39 -25.74
C ILE A 100 -18.54 -11.65 -25.19
N MET A 101 -18.75 -11.71 -23.87
CA MET A 101 -19.34 -12.86 -23.18
C MET A 101 -20.85 -12.99 -23.36
N THR A 102 -21.58 -11.88 -23.52
CA THR A 102 -23.02 -11.84 -23.75
C THR A 102 -23.30 -11.38 -25.17
N GLY A 103 -23.47 -12.32 -26.09
CA GLY A 103 -23.81 -12.01 -27.47
C GLY A 103 -25.18 -11.34 -27.58
N ARG A 104 -25.30 -10.39 -28.53
CA ARG A 104 -26.51 -9.57 -28.75
C ARG A 104 -27.75 -10.39 -29.16
N ASN A 105 -27.54 -11.64 -29.58
CA ASN A 105 -28.56 -12.60 -30.01
C ASN A 105 -28.93 -13.63 -28.93
N GLY A 106 -28.51 -13.44 -27.67
CA GLY A 106 -28.73 -14.40 -26.58
C GLY A 106 -27.78 -15.61 -26.59
N ARG A 107 -26.82 -15.65 -27.52
CA ARG A 107 -25.71 -16.63 -27.51
C ARG A 107 -24.59 -16.11 -26.62
N ALA A 108 -24.12 -16.93 -25.68
CA ALA A 108 -22.91 -16.61 -24.93
C ALA A 108 -21.69 -16.69 -25.87
N PHE A 109 -20.70 -15.80 -25.67
CA PHE A 109 -19.43 -15.77 -26.42
C PHE A 109 -19.60 -15.56 -27.95
N ASP A 110 -20.05 -14.37 -28.36
CA ASP A 110 -20.06 -13.97 -29.78
C ASP A 110 -18.89 -12.99 -30.04
N PRO A 111 -17.69 -13.51 -30.37
CA PRO A 111 -16.51 -12.68 -30.54
C PRO A 111 -16.59 -11.77 -31.77
N LEU A 112 -17.35 -12.14 -32.81
CA LEU A 112 -17.44 -11.35 -34.04
C LEU A 112 -18.21 -10.05 -33.81
N VAL A 113 -19.38 -10.14 -33.19
CA VAL A 113 -20.23 -8.98 -32.91
C VAL A 113 -19.71 -8.19 -31.70
N GLY A 114 -19.15 -8.88 -30.71
CA GLY A 114 -18.67 -8.28 -29.47
C GLY A 114 -17.31 -7.60 -29.58
N ALA A 115 -16.45 -7.98 -30.53
CA ALA A 115 -15.06 -7.53 -30.56
C ALA A 115 -14.90 -6.01 -30.67
N LEU A 116 -15.57 -5.39 -31.65
CA LEU A 116 -15.49 -3.96 -31.88
C LEU A 116 -16.05 -3.11 -30.72
N PRO A 117 -17.33 -3.29 -30.28
CA PRO A 117 -17.87 -2.49 -29.19
C PRO A 117 -17.11 -2.70 -27.87
N SER A 118 -16.64 -3.92 -27.59
CA SER A 118 -15.77 -4.19 -26.45
C SER A 118 -14.44 -3.44 -26.55
N GLY A 119 -13.76 -3.51 -27.70
CA GLY A 119 -12.50 -2.81 -27.93
C GLY A 119 -12.61 -1.29 -27.78
N ILE A 120 -13.69 -0.70 -28.29
CA ILE A 120 -13.98 0.74 -28.09
C ILE A 120 -14.16 1.04 -26.60
N LEU A 121 -14.92 0.22 -25.88
CA LEU A 121 -15.18 0.45 -24.45
C LEU A 121 -13.91 0.31 -23.60
N MET A 122 -13.04 -0.65 -23.91
CA MET A 122 -11.71 -0.80 -23.30
C MET A 122 -10.84 0.42 -23.58
N ALA A 123 -10.81 0.91 -24.83
CA ALA A 123 -10.02 2.08 -25.21
C ALA A 123 -10.50 3.35 -24.48
N VAL A 124 -11.82 3.56 -24.37
CA VAL A 124 -12.41 4.68 -23.62
C VAL A 124 -12.10 4.56 -22.14
N ALA A 125 -12.25 3.38 -21.55
CA ALA A 125 -11.91 3.14 -20.14
C ALA A 125 -10.42 3.41 -19.87
N LEU A 126 -9.52 2.94 -20.75
CA LEU A 126 -8.09 3.19 -20.64
C LEU A 126 -7.78 4.70 -20.74
N ALA A 127 -8.37 5.40 -21.72
CA ALA A 127 -8.18 6.85 -21.86
C ALA A 127 -8.62 7.62 -20.61
N LEU A 128 -9.75 7.22 -20.01
CA LEU A 128 -10.19 7.77 -18.73
C LEU A 128 -9.20 7.46 -17.61
N PHE A 129 -8.67 6.24 -17.51
CA PHE A 129 -7.68 5.90 -16.50
C PHE A 129 -6.38 6.69 -16.66
N ILE A 130 -5.88 6.87 -17.89
CA ILE A 130 -4.71 7.71 -18.17
C ILE A 130 -4.97 9.15 -17.73
N TRP A 131 -6.16 9.69 -18.03
CA TRP A 131 -6.55 11.04 -17.61
C TRP A 131 -6.70 11.17 -16.09
N LEU A 132 -7.14 10.12 -15.41
CA LEU A 132 -7.33 10.05 -13.96
C LEU A 132 -6.03 9.73 -13.19
N GLU A 133 -4.98 9.25 -13.84
CA GLU A 133 -3.75 8.85 -13.15
C GLU A 133 -3.07 10.00 -12.39
N PRO A 134 -2.92 11.23 -12.94
CA PRO A 134 -2.16 12.30 -12.29
C PRO A 134 -2.70 12.73 -10.93
N ARG A 135 -4.01 12.62 -10.69
CA ARG A 135 -4.63 12.98 -9.40
C ARG A 135 -5.23 11.76 -8.68
N ARG A 136 -4.84 10.55 -9.08
CA ARG A 136 -5.32 9.29 -8.53
C ARG A 136 -5.14 9.21 -7.02
N THR A 137 -3.93 9.51 -6.54
CA THR A 137 -3.57 9.43 -5.11
C THR A 137 -4.30 10.45 -4.22
N SER A 138 -4.93 11.46 -4.83
CA SER A 138 -5.72 12.47 -4.10
C SER A 138 -7.19 12.10 -3.97
N ASN A 139 -7.67 11.06 -4.67
CA ASN A 139 -9.06 10.65 -4.66
C ASN A 139 -9.39 9.81 -3.40
N PRO A 140 -10.49 10.13 -2.68
CA PRO A 140 -10.90 9.37 -1.49
C PRO A 140 -11.02 7.86 -1.70
N LEU A 141 -11.41 7.42 -2.90
CA LEU A 141 -11.48 5.99 -3.25
C LEU A 141 -10.11 5.28 -3.13
N TYR A 142 -9.02 6.04 -3.27
CA TYR A 142 -7.65 5.55 -3.29
C TYR A 142 -6.94 5.73 -1.93
N ARG A 143 -7.34 6.70 -1.12
CA ARG A 143 -6.75 7.00 0.21
C ARG A 143 -7.10 6.02 1.32
N GLY A 144 -8.05 5.12 1.09
CA GLY A 144 -8.52 4.16 2.10
C GLY A 144 -9.31 2.98 1.52
N GLY A 145 -9.13 2.67 0.24
CA GLY A 145 -9.87 1.61 -0.46
C GLY A 145 -8.99 0.76 -1.37
N ASN A 146 -9.51 -0.38 -1.82
CA ASN A 146 -8.83 -1.35 -2.70
C ASN A 146 -8.56 -0.85 -4.14
N PHE A 147 -8.82 0.43 -4.43
CA PHE A 147 -8.62 1.03 -5.75
C PHE A 147 -7.13 1.36 -6.03
N GLY A 148 -6.14 0.68 -5.47
CA GLY A 148 -4.71 0.97 -5.73
C GLY A 148 -4.21 0.54 -7.12
N ALA A 149 -2.90 0.65 -7.36
CA ALA A 149 -2.25 0.05 -8.54
C ALA A 149 -2.66 -1.42 -8.87
N PRO A 150 -2.96 -2.30 -7.88
CA PRO A 150 -3.46 -3.64 -8.16
C PRO A 150 -4.75 -3.70 -8.99
N MET A 151 -5.59 -2.64 -8.96
CA MET A 151 -6.80 -2.59 -9.78
C MET A 151 -6.47 -2.64 -11.28
N PHE A 152 -5.40 -1.96 -11.72
CA PHE A 152 -4.99 -1.99 -13.13
C PHE A 152 -4.48 -3.37 -13.54
N VAL A 153 -3.85 -4.11 -12.63
CA VAL A 153 -3.48 -5.52 -12.86
C VAL A 153 -4.72 -6.38 -13.03
N PHE A 154 -5.72 -6.22 -12.15
CA PHE A 154 -6.98 -6.93 -12.22
C PHE A 154 -7.75 -6.63 -13.53
N VAL A 155 -7.86 -5.36 -13.91
CA VAL A 155 -8.48 -4.93 -15.16
C VAL A 155 -7.74 -5.52 -16.36
N ALA A 156 -6.42 -5.42 -16.40
CA ALA A 156 -5.60 -6.00 -17.46
C ALA A 156 -5.80 -7.53 -17.57
N ALA A 157 -5.88 -8.24 -16.44
CA ALA A 157 -6.12 -9.68 -16.43
C ALA A 157 -7.48 -10.06 -17.02
N ILE A 158 -8.56 -9.36 -16.63
CA ILE A 158 -9.89 -9.61 -17.20
C ILE A 158 -9.92 -9.26 -18.69
N TRP A 159 -9.31 -8.15 -19.07
CA TRP A 159 -9.23 -7.72 -20.47
C TRP A 159 -8.45 -8.72 -21.33
N ALA A 160 -7.36 -9.30 -20.80
CA ALA A 160 -6.62 -10.36 -21.46
C ALA A 160 -7.48 -11.61 -21.72
N VAL A 161 -8.42 -11.96 -20.83
CA VAL A 161 -9.40 -13.03 -21.08
C VAL A 161 -10.31 -12.67 -22.26
N GLY A 162 -10.78 -11.43 -22.35
CA GLY A 162 -11.54 -10.93 -23.51
C GLY A 162 -10.78 -11.05 -24.82
N VAL A 163 -9.53 -10.59 -24.85
CA VAL A 163 -8.63 -10.72 -26.00
C VAL A 163 -8.43 -12.19 -26.38
N PHE A 164 -8.21 -13.07 -25.40
CA PHE A 164 -8.02 -14.50 -25.63
C PHE A 164 -9.25 -15.16 -26.27
N ILE A 165 -10.46 -14.79 -25.84
CA ILE A 165 -11.71 -15.30 -26.44
C ILE A 165 -11.79 -14.92 -27.93
N VAL A 166 -11.50 -13.66 -28.27
CA VAL A 166 -11.54 -13.19 -29.67
C VAL A 166 -10.43 -13.84 -30.51
N LEU A 167 -9.22 -13.98 -29.97
CA LEU A 167 -8.13 -14.71 -30.63
C LEU A 167 -8.44 -16.19 -30.84
N GLY A 168 -9.19 -16.83 -29.93
CA GLY A 168 -9.64 -18.21 -30.10
C GLY A 168 -10.53 -18.41 -31.34
N ALA A 169 -11.21 -17.35 -31.79
CA ALA A 169 -12.03 -17.32 -32.99
C ALA A 169 -11.36 -16.63 -34.19
N ILE A 170 -10.01 -16.57 -34.21
CA ILE A 170 -9.27 -15.77 -35.20
C ILE A 170 -9.59 -16.15 -36.65
N GLN A 171 -9.87 -17.43 -36.94
CA GLN A 171 -10.19 -17.89 -38.29
C GLN A 171 -11.45 -17.21 -38.84
N ASP A 172 -12.44 -17.01 -37.98
CA ASP A 172 -13.67 -16.30 -38.34
C ASP A 172 -13.43 -14.78 -38.34
N VAL A 173 -12.71 -14.26 -37.36
CA VAL A 173 -12.42 -12.82 -37.19
C VAL A 173 -11.68 -12.23 -38.40
N VAL A 174 -10.77 -12.97 -39.03
CA VAL A 174 -9.99 -12.48 -40.18
C VAL A 174 -10.88 -12.13 -41.38
N ALA A 175 -12.07 -12.74 -41.50
CA ALA A 175 -13.04 -12.42 -42.54
C ALA A 175 -13.82 -11.12 -42.28
N TYR A 176 -13.76 -10.55 -41.07
CA TYR A 176 -14.50 -9.37 -40.65
C TYR A 176 -13.55 -8.24 -40.19
N PRO A 177 -13.26 -7.24 -41.05
CA PRO A 177 -12.33 -6.16 -40.74
C PRO A 177 -12.64 -5.41 -39.43
N GLU A 178 -13.93 -5.25 -39.12
CA GLU A 178 -14.42 -4.60 -37.89
C GLU A 178 -13.99 -5.37 -36.62
N ALA A 179 -14.03 -6.70 -36.66
CA ALA A 179 -13.61 -7.55 -35.56
C ALA A 179 -12.08 -7.50 -35.37
N ILE A 180 -11.31 -7.37 -36.45
CA ILE A 180 -9.85 -7.14 -36.40
C ILE A 180 -9.55 -5.79 -35.72
N VAL A 181 -10.24 -4.71 -36.10
CA VAL A 181 -10.08 -3.39 -35.45
C VAL A 181 -10.42 -3.49 -33.97
N GLY A 182 -11.52 -4.17 -33.63
CA GLY A 182 -11.89 -4.46 -32.25
C GLY A 182 -10.80 -5.18 -31.49
N LEU A 183 -10.26 -6.27 -32.05
CA LEU A 183 -9.17 -7.05 -31.46
C LEU A 183 -7.91 -6.20 -31.23
N VAL A 184 -7.52 -5.36 -32.19
CA VAL A 184 -6.37 -4.46 -32.05
C VAL A 184 -6.60 -3.48 -30.90
N LEU A 185 -7.78 -2.86 -30.83
CA LEU A 185 -8.14 -1.95 -29.73
C LEU A 185 -8.10 -2.66 -28.38
N GLN A 186 -8.62 -3.90 -28.29
CA GLN A 186 -8.58 -4.68 -27.06
C GLN A 186 -7.14 -4.99 -26.65
N PHE A 187 -6.31 -5.43 -27.59
CA PHE A 187 -4.91 -5.77 -27.33
C PHE A 187 -4.13 -4.54 -26.84
N VAL A 188 -4.19 -3.42 -27.58
CA VAL A 188 -3.53 -2.17 -27.19
C VAL A 188 -4.04 -1.67 -25.84
N SER A 189 -5.34 -1.76 -25.56
CA SER A 189 -5.90 -1.33 -24.28
C SER A 189 -5.43 -2.20 -23.12
N THR A 190 -5.34 -3.52 -23.33
CA THR A 190 -4.81 -4.48 -22.35
C THR A 190 -3.35 -4.18 -22.03
N VAL A 191 -2.51 -4.01 -23.04
CA VAL A 191 -1.09 -3.64 -22.87
C VAL A 191 -0.98 -2.28 -22.18
N GLY A 192 -1.78 -1.29 -22.59
CA GLY A 192 -1.81 0.03 -21.97
C GLY A 192 -2.19 -0.01 -20.48
N SER A 193 -3.12 -0.89 -20.09
CA SER A 193 -3.49 -1.09 -18.69
C SER A 193 -2.34 -1.68 -17.85
N VAL A 194 -1.56 -2.60 -18.42
CA VAL A 194 -0.35 -3.13 -17.77
C VAL A 194 0.71 -2.05 -17.58
N ILE A 195 0.96 -1.22 -18.60
CA ILE A 195 1.88 -0.07 -18.50
C ILE A 195 1.41 0.89 -17.40
N LEU A 196 0.11 1.18 -17.36
CA LEU A 196 -0.48 2.03 -16.34
C LEU A 196 -0.33 1.42 -14.94
N ALA A 197 -0.45 0.09 -14.79
CA ALA A 197 -0.20 -0.59 -13.53
C ALA A 197 1.23 -0.36 -13.04
N VAL A 198 2.23 -0.49 -13.92
CA VAL A 198 3.64 -0.23 -13.57
C VAL A 198 3.85 1.22 -13.15
N ALA A 199 3.30 2.18 -13.90
CA ALA A 199 3.37 3.59 -13.53
C ALA A 199 2.67 3.87 -12.19
N ALA A 200 1.50 3.27 -11.97
CA ALA A 200 0.72 3.39 -10.75
C ALA A 200 1.46 2.81 -9.55
N PHE A 201 2.11 1.64 -9.67
CA PHE A 201 2.94 1.09 -8.59
C PHE A 201 4.14 2.00 -8.27
N ARG A 202 4.74 2.64 -9.28
CA ARG A 202 5.81 3.62 -9.05
C ARG A 202 5.29 4.85 -8.32
N HIS A 203 4.15 5.40 -8.73
CA HIS A 203 3.53 6.54 -8.05
C HIS A 203 3.07 6.20 -6.63
N ASP A 204 2.52 5.01 -6.40
CA ASP A 204 2.10 4.55 -5.06
C ASP A 204 3.32 4.40 -4.13
N ARG A 205 4.49 4.00 -4.67
CA ARG A 205 5.77 4.00 -3.94
C ARG A 205 6.30 5.40 -3.68
N GLU A 206 6.19 6.31 -4.64
CA GLU A 206 6.60 7.71 -4.50
C GLU A 206 5.69 8.51 -3.57
N ARG A 207 4.44 8.06 -3.37
CA ARG A 207 3.40 8.73 -2.59
C ARG A 207 2.70 7.75 -1.65
N PRO A 208 3.42 7.20 -0.66
CA PRO A 208 2.88 6.14 0.18
C PRO A 208 1.70 6.63 1.04
N MET A 209 0.80 5.71 1.39
CA MET A 209 -0.38 6.03 2.21
C MET A 209 -0.01 6.56 3.60
N TRP A 210 1.05 6.04 4.21
CA TRP A 210 1.56 6.54 5.50
C TRP A 210 2.07 7.98 5.41
N ALA A 211 2.42 8.48 4.20
CA ALA A 211 2.75 9.87 3.92
C ALA A 211 1.52 10.69 3.45
N ALA A 212 0.30 10.17 3.63
CA ALA A 212 -0.94 10.75 3.13
C ALA A 212 -0.96 11.02 1.61
N GLY A 213 -0.18 10.26 0.83
CA GLY A 213 -0.06 10.41 -0.62
C GLY A 213 0.82 11.57 -1.08
N ARG A 214 1.73 12.06 -0.24
CA ARG A 214 2.67 13.13 -0.56
C ARG A 214 3.99 12.59 -1.10
N LYS A 215 4.62 13.35 -2.00
CA LYS A 215 5.97 13.03 -2.49
C LYS A 215 7.02 13.54 -1.47
N PRO A 216 7.91 12.68 -0.97
CA PRO A 216 8.95 13.11 -0.04
C PRO A 216 9.99 14.00 -0.74
N ARG A 217 10.35 15.15 -0.12
CA ARG A 217 11.41 16.08 -0.55
C ARG A 217 12.79 15.71 -0.02
N ILE A 218 13.85 15.92 -0.78
CA ILE A 218 15.21 15.71 -0.27
C ILE A 218 15.58 16.79 0.76
N GLY A 219 15.89 16.36 2.00
CA GLY A 219 16.43 17.18 3.07
C GLY A 219 15.39 17.86 3.95
N VAL A 220 15.48 17.65 5.26
CA VAL A 220 14.76 18.43 6.28
C VAL A 220 15.77 19.30 7.01
N PRO A 221 15.65 20.64 6.96
CA PRO A 221 16.49 21.55 7.73
C PRO A 221 16.44 21.22 9.24
N ALA A 222 17.59 21.28 9.91
CA ALA A 222 17.72 20.87 11.31
C ALA A 222 16.85 21.73 12.27
N ASP A 223 16.63 22.99 11.94
CA ASP A 223 15.73 23.90 12.66
C ASP A 223 14.28 23.42 12.65
N VAL A 224 13.82 22.86 11.53
CA VAL A 224 12.46 22.31 11.42
C VAL A 224 12.38 20.92 12.07
N ALA A 225 13.40 20.08 11.87
CA ALA A 225 13.46 18.74 12.46
C ALA A 225 13.46 18.75 14.01
N ALA A 226 13.95 19.83 14.62
CA ALA A 226 13.97 20.03 16.06
C ALA A 226 12.64 20.54 16.64
N THR A 227 11.67 20.92 15.81
CA THR A 227 10.38 21.42 16.33
C THR A 227 9.56 20.28 16.94
N PRO A 228 8.97 20.47 18.15
CA PRO A 228 8.15 19.45 18.79
C PRO A 228 6.97 18.99 17.92
N GLU A 229 6.36 19.91 17.18
CA GLU A 229 5.23 19.61 16.30
C GLU A 229 5.65 18.68 15.14
N PHE A 230 6.83 18.89 14.57
CA PHE A 230 7.38 18.04 13.52
C PHE A 230 7.71 16.65 14.04
N GLN A 231 8.36 16.56 15.20
CA GLN A 231 8.71 15.27 15.82
C GLN A 231 7.46 14.46 16.15
N ALA A 232 6.44 15.08 16.76
CA ALA A 232 5.17 14.42 17.05
C ALA A 232 4.46 13.91 15.79
N ALA A 233 4.51 14.66 14.68
CA ALA A 233 3.93 14.23 13.41
C ALA A 233 4.71 13.07 12.78
N VAL A 234 6.05 13.08 12.88
CA VAL A 234 6.91 11.98 12.41
C VAL A 234 6.64 10.71 13.22
N ASP A 235 6.54 10.82 14.55
CA ASP A 235 6.23 9.70 15.44
C ASP A 235 4.86 9.11 15.14
N GLN A 236 3.86 9.96 14.85
CA GLN A 236 2.55 9.51 14.41
C GLN A 236 2.60 8.78 13.06
N GLY A 237 3.40 9.27 12.11
CA GLY A 237 3.64 8.61 10.82
C GLY A 237 4.31 7.25 10.99
N LEU A 238 5.31 7.15 11.86
CA LEU A 238 6.00 5.90 12.18
C LEU A 238 5.08 4.89 12.86
N LEU A 239 4.19 5.38 13.73
CA LEU A 239 3.13 4.57 14.33
C LEU A 239 2.18 3.98 13.28
N GLN A 240 1.78 4.77 12.28
CA GLN A 240 0.97 4.26 11.17
C GLN A 240 1.73 3.25 10.31
N TRP A 241 3.00 3.54 10.01
CA TRP A 241 3.86 2.64 9.25
C TRP A 241 4.01 1.27 9.94
N ARG A 242 4.30 1.22 11.25
CA ARG A 242 4.42 -0.06 11.96
C ARG A 242 3.11 -0.86 11.98
N ARG A 243 1.97 -0.17 12.10
CA ARG A 243 0.65 -0.83 12.03
C ARG A 243 0.42 -1.44 10.66
N GLN A 244 0.82 -0.74 9.60
CA GLN A 244 0.77 -1.26 8.24
C GLN A 244 1.68 -2.49 8.07
N VAL A 245 2.91 -2.47 8.63
CA VAL A 245 3.80 -3.65 8.65
C VAL A 245 3.08 -4.82 9.31
N TYR A 246 2.55 -4.64 10.54
CA TYR A 246 1.84 -5.70 11.26
C TYR A 246 0.64 -6.26 10.49
N GLN A 247 -0.16 -5.39 9.84
CA GLN A 247 -1.30 -5.81 9.02
C GLN A 247 -0.88 -6.61 7.78
N ALA A 248 0.26 -6.28 7.18
CA ALA A 248 0.82 -7.01 6.04
C ALA A 248 1.56 -8.30 6.45
N SER A 249 2.05 -8.38 7.70
CA SER A 249 2.77 -9.54 8.21
C SER A 249 1.90 -10.80 8.25
N THR A 250 2.55 -11.93 7.98
CA THR A 250 2.05 -13.29 8.13
C THR A 250 1.80 -13.66 9.61
N ARG A 251 1.14 -14.79 9.85
CA ARG A 251 0.88 -15.28 11.21
C ARG A 251 2.17 -15.51 12.01
N ASP A 252 3.18 -16.09 11.38
CA ASP A 252 4.44 -16.45 12.04
C ASP A 252 5.26 -15.19 12.36
N GLU A 253 5.29 -14.22 11.44
CA GLU A 253 5.92 -12.91 11.69
C GLU A 253 5.24 -12.17 12.85
N ARG A 254 3.90 -12.19 12.94
CA ARG A 254 3.19 -11.59 14.08
C ARG A 254 3.43 -12.31 15.41
N ALA A 255 3.72 -13.62 15.36
CA ALA A 255 4.12 -14.38 16.54
C ALA A 255 5.55 -14.02 16.97
N ALA A 256 6.47 -13.86 16.02
CA ALA A 256 7.83 -13.37 16.29
C ALA A 256 7.81 -11.95 16.89
N LEU A 257 6.98 -11.04 16.35
CA LEU A 257 6.80 -9.71 16.92
C LEU A 257 6.29 -9.77 18.36
N LEU A 258 5.32 -10.65 18.68
CA LEU A 258 4.86 -10.85 20.06
C LEU A 258 5.98 -11.27 20.99
N ALA A 259 6.73 -12.28 20.57
CA ALA A 259 7.80 -12.84 21.38
C ALA A 259 8.89 -11.79 21.63
N ALA A 260 9.17 -10.93 20.64
CA ALA A 260 10.10 -9.82 20.81
C ALA A 260 9.58 -8.75 21.77
N GLU A 261 8.28 -8.41 21.72
CA GLU A 261 7.67 -7.47 22.66
C GLU A 261 7.72 -8.01 24.09
N LEU A 262 7.37 -9.28 24.29
CA LEU A 262 7.41 -9.92 25.61
C LEU A 262 8.84 -10.02 26.16
N GLU A 263 9.81 -10.36 25.32
CA GLU A 263 11.22 -10.38 25.71
C GLU A 263 11.73 -8.98 26.08
N ALA A 264 11.38 -7.95 25.29
CA ALA A 264 11.78 -6.58 25.58
C ALA A 264 11.20 -6.11 26.93
N ILE A 265 9.93 -6.42 27.23
CA ILE A 265 9.30 -6.09 28.52
C ILE A 265 9.98 -6.83 29.68
N ALA A 266 10.33 -8.11 29.51
CA ALA A 266 11.08 -8.87 30.51
C ALA A 266 12.45 -8.22 30.80
N LEU A 267 13.19 -7.86 29.75
CA LEU A 267 14.49 -7.19 29.89
C LEU A 267 14.39 -5.81 30.53
N LEU A 268 13.34 -5.04 30.23
CA LEU A 268 13.07 -3.74 30.86
C LEU A 268 12.79 -3.89 32.36
N HIS A 269 12.08 -4.94 32.77
CA HIS A 269 11.86 -5.26 34.17
C HIS A 269 13.15 -5.73 34.86
N ASP A 270 13.90 -6.64 34.24
CA ASP A 270 15.14 -7.19 34.81
C ASP A 270 16.21 -6.12 35.03
N ARG A 271 16.26 -5.09 34.17
CA ARG A 271 17.16 -3.92 34.35
C ARG A 271 16.63 -2.85 35.31
N GLY A 272 15.44 -3.05 35.89
CA GLY A 272 14.82 -2.14 36.85
C GLY A 272 14.13 -0.91 36.27
N SER A 273 13.84 -0.87 34.96
CA SER A 273 13.08 0.24 34.35
C SER A 273 11.57 0.16 34.61
N LEU A 274 11.07 -1.00 35.04
CA LEU A 274 9.66 -1.23 35.34
C LEU A 274 9.51 -1.75 36.77
N THR A 275 8.55 -1.22 37.50
CA THR A 275 8.05 -1.85 38.73
C THR A 275 7.24 -3.11 38.40
N ALA A 276 6.96 -3.94 39.42
CA ALA A 276 6.16 -5.16 39.23
C ALA A 276 4.75 -4.86 38.67
N GLU A 277 4.11 -3.78 39.13
CA GLU A 277 2.78 -3.37 38.66
C GLU A 277 2.83 -2.88 37.20
N GLU A 278 3.84 -2.10 36.83
CA GLU A 278 4.05 -1.63 35.45
C GLU A 278 4.38 -2.79 34.51
N PHE A 279 5.14 -3.79 34.98
CA PHE A 279 5.44 -5.00 34.24
C PHE A 279 4.18 -5.80 33.90
N ASP A 280 3.32 -6.06 34.90
CA ASP A 280 2.06 -6.79 34.68
C ASP A 280 1.13 -6.05 33.72
N SER A 281 0.99 -4.73 33.89
CA SER A 281 0.23 -3.85 32.99
C SER A 281 0.79 -3.87 31.56
N ALA A 282 2.11 -3.80 31.41
CA ALA A 282 2.77 -3.86 30.11
C ALA A 282 2.58 -5.22 29.42
N LEU A 283 2.65 -6.33 30.16
CA LEU A 283 2.38 -7.66 29.63
C LEU A 283 0.93 -7.79 29.14
N GLU A 284 -0.04 -7.27 29.89
CA GLU A 284 -1.45 -7.25 29.47
C GLU A 284 -1.65 -6.41 28.20
N ARG A 285 -1.00 -5.25 28.13
CA ARG A 285 -1.01 -4.38 26.94
C ARG A 285 -0.44 -5.09 25.69
N VAL A 286 0.69 -5.77 25.83
CA VAL A 286 1.32 -6.55 24.75
C VAL A 286 0.42 -7.72 24.33
N ARG A 287 -0.12 -8.48 25.29
CA ARG A 287 -1.00 -9.64 24.99
C ARG A 287 -2.32 -9.22 24.34
N SER A 288 -2.89 -8.10 24.76
CA SER A 288 -4.12 -7.54 24.19
C SER A 288 -3.92 -6.88 22.81
N ARG A 289 -2.67 -6.66 22.41
CA ARG A 289 -2.27 -6.01 21.15
C ARG A 289 -2.77 -4.57 21.04
N ALA A 290 -2.84 -3.85 22.15
CA ALA A 290 -3.38 -2.50 22.18
C ALA A 290 -2.64 -1.55 21.23
N ASP A 291 -1.32 -1.70 21.08
CA ASP A 291 -0.50 -0.81 20.24
C ASP A 291 -0.60 -1.07 18.73
N TRP A 292 -1.13 -2.24 18.35
CA TRP A 292 -1.26 -2.69 16.96
C TRP A 292 -2.66 -2.47 16.36
N ARG A 293 -3.66 -2.23 17.20
CA ARG A 293 -5.04 -1.90 16.80
C ARG A 293 -5.19 -0.41 16.50
#